data_AF-A0A3C0WDR7-F1
#
_entry.id   AF-A0A3C0WDR7-F1
#
_cell.length_a   1.000
_cell.length_b   1.000
_cell.length_c   1.000
_cell.angle_alpha   90.00
_cell.angle_beta   90.00
_cell.angle_gamma   90.00
#
_symmetry.space_group_name_H-M   'P 1'
#
loop_
_entity.id
_entity.type
_entity.pdbx_description
1 polymer ?
#
loop_
_entity_poly.entity_id
_entity_poly.type
_entity_poly.pdbx_seq_one_letter_code
_entity_poly.pdbx_strand_id
1 'polypeptide(L)'
;MYGKKWITIGCVLAAIGVTLGALGAHGVEQEVQSQVEAGTYDSSHGDLLVDSWRSAVRYHMFHAIGIILVGFGATQWCSRWLTIAGSLFLTGVILFSGLLYIYVGLQVAGGERISALGAIVPIGGLAMIAGWLAFAYSLRGAGCKIEDQ
;
A
#
# COMPACT_ATOMS: atom_id res chain seq x y z
N MET A 1 24.09 -3.22 6.65
CA MET A 1 22.72 -3.40 7.19
C MET A 1 21.79 -2.31 6.66
N TYR A 2 20.71 -2.68 5.95
CA TYR A 2 19.74 -1.75 5.36
C TYR A 2 18.51 -1.47 6.23
N GLY A 3 18.47 -1.97 7.48
CA GLY A 3 17.29 -1.88 8.36
C GLY A 3 16.76 -0.47 8.56
N LYS A 4 17.65 0.52 8.80
CA LYS A 4 17.28 1.93 8.90
C LYS A 4 16.55 2.44 7.66
N LYS A 5 17.00 2.06 6.46
CA LYS A 5 16.37 2.48 5.19
C LYS A 5 14.93 1.96 5.10
N TRP A 6 14.70 0.70 5.43
CA TRP A 6 13.36 0.12 5.42
C TRP A 6 12.44 0.77 6.46
N ILE A 7 12.93 1.00 7.69
CA ILE A 7 12.16 1.73 8.71
C ILE A 7 11.76 3.12 8.20
N THR A 8 12.70 3.88 7.62
CA THR A 8 12.40 5.20 7.06
C THR A 8 11.35 5.14 5.96
N ILE A 9 11.48 4.22 5.00
CA ILE A 9 10.49 4.04 3.92
C ILE A 9 9.11 3.72 4.50
N GLY A 10 9.03 2.76 5.43
CA GLY A 10 7.77 2.37 6.04
C GLY A 10 7.10 3.50 6.83
N CYS A 11 7.87 4.31 7.57
CA CYS A 11 7.34 5.49 8.26
C CYS A 11 6.82 6.56 7.29
N VAL A 12 7.55 6.82 6.19
CA VAL A 12 7.10 7.77 5.17
C VAL A 12 5.81 7.28 4.50
N LEU A 13 5.74 5.99 4.14
CA LEU A 13 4.52 5.39 3.60
C LEU A 13 3.36 5.47 4.61
N ALA A 14 3.59 5.18 5.88
CA ALA A 14 2.55 5.28 6.90
C ALA A 14 2.03 6.72 7.02
N ALA A 15 2.90 7.74 6.99
CA ALA A 15 2.50 9.14 7.02
C ALA A 15 1.65 9.53 5.78
N ILE A 16 2.05 9.07 4.60
CA ILE A 16 1.28 9.25 3.36
C ILE A 16 -0.08 8.53 3.47
N GLY A 17 -0.10 7.30 3.98
CA GLY A 17 -1.30 6.50 4.17
C GLY A 17 -2.30 7.15 5.12
N VAL A 18 -1.84 7.73 6.24
CA VAL A 18 -2.68 8.51 7.15
C VAL A 18 -3.25 9.74 6.45
N THR A 19 -2.43 10.46 5.68
CA THR A 19 -2.86 11.65 4.93
C THR A 19 -3.94 11.30 3.90
N LEU A 20 -3.74 10.24 3.13
CA LEU A 20 -4.71 9.74 2.15
C LEU A 20 -5.97 9.17 2.81
N GLY A 21 -5.84 8.59 4.01
CA GLY A 21 -6.97 8.16 4.83
C GLY A 21 -7.86 9.32 5.25
N ALA A 22 -7.25 10.40 5.75
CA ALA A 22 -7.97 11.63 6.11
C ALA A 22 -8.61 12.30 4.88
N LEU A 23 -7.88 12.36 3.75
CA LEU A 23 -8.42 12.85 2.48
C LEU A 23 -9.61 12.01 1.99
N GLY A 24 -9.57 10.70 2.20
CA GLY A 24 -10.67 9.79 1.88
C GLY A 24 -11.95 10.14 2.64
N ALA A 25 -11.84 10.18 3.96
CA ALA A 25 -12.97 10.39 4.85
C ALA A 25 -13.59 11.79 4.75
N HIS A 26 -12.77 12.82 4.51
CA HIS A 26 -13.24 14.21 4.50
C HIS A 26 -13.39 14.82 3.11
N GLY A 27 -12.66 14.34 2.10
CA GLY A 27 -12.69 14.90 0.75
C GLY A 27 -13.40 13.97 -0.23
N VAL A 28 -12.84 12.77 -0.44
CA VAL A 28 -13.31 11.83 -1.49
C VAL A 28 -14.77 11.43 -1.28
N GLU A 29 -15.15 11.04 -0.07
CA GLU A 29 -16.53 10.63 0.23
C GLU A 29 -17.55 11.75 -0.02
N GLN A 30 -17.20 12.99 0.32
CA GLN A 30 -18.08 14.15 0.10
C GLN A 30 -18.24 14.47 -1.37
N GLU A 31 -17.14 14.45 -2.13
CA GLU A 31 -17.18 14.74 -3.56
C GLU A 31 -17.90 13.63 -4.34
N VAL A 32 -17.70 12.36 -3.98
CA VAL A 32 -18.46 11.24 -4.57
C VAL A 32 -19.96 11.40 -4.30
N GLN A 33 -20.35 11.76 -3.08
CA GLN A 33 -21.75 12.01 -2.74
C GLN A 33 -22.34 13.17 -3.56
N SER A 34 -21.61 14.27 -3.71
CA SER A 34 -21.99 15.40 -4.57
C SER A 34 -22.24 14.97 -6.02
N GLN A 35 -21.38 14.11 -6.57
CA GLN A 35 -21.55 13.60 -7.93
C GLN A 35 -22.71 12.61 -8.09
N VAL A 36 -23.05 11.86 -7.04
CA VAL A 36 -24.27 11.03 -7.02
C VAL A 36 -25.52 11.91 -7.02
N GLU A 37 -25.55 12.97 -6.21
CA GLU A 37 -26.66 13.93 -6.17
C GLU A 37 -26.82 14.71 -7.48
N ALA A 38 -25.71 15.04 -8.14
CA ALA A 38 -25.70 15.67 -9.47
C ALA A 38 -26.13 14.71 -10.61
N GLY A 39 -26.29 13.41 -10.33
CA GLY A 39 -26.68 12.40 -11.31
C GLY A 39 -25.56 11.94 -12.24
N THR A 40 -24.29 12.27 -11.95
CA THR A 40 -23.11 11.79 -12.70
C THR A 40 -22.89 10.29 -12.47
N TYR A 41 -23.11 9.83 -11.24
CA TYR A 41 -22.98 8.44 -10.83
C TYR A 41 -24.26 7.95 -10.16
N ASP A 42 -24.59 6.67 -10.32
CA ASP A 42 -25.56 6.03 -9.43
C ASP A 42 -24.91 5.74 -8.06
N SER A 43 -25.74 5.54 -7.03
CA SER A 43 -25.26 5.29 -5.66
C SER A 43 -24.35 4.06 -5.58
N SER A 44 -24.61 3.02 -6.37
CA SER A 44 -23.79 1.80 -6.36
C SER A 44 -22.39 2.06 -6.90
N HIS A 45 -22.25 2.93 -7.91
CA HIS A 45 -20.96 3.34 -8.42
C HIS A 45 -20.20 4.20 -7.42
N GLY A 46 -20.89 5.13 -6.75
CA GLY A 46 -20.31 5.95 -5.68
C GLY A 46 -19.74 5.09 -4.54
N ASP A 47 -20.51 4.11 -4.07
CA ASP A 47 -20.09 3.16 -3.03
C ASP A 47 -18.81 2.39 -3.44
N LEU A 48 -18.74 1.93 -4.69
CA LEU A 48 -17.56 1.23 -5.21
C LEU A 48 -16.29 2.12 -5.20
N LEU A 49 -16.41 3.41 -5.49
CA LEU A 49 -15.29 4.35 -5.47
C LEU A 49 -14.79 4.58 -4.03
N VAL A 50 -15.73 4.79 -3.11
CA VAL A 50 -15.42 4.97 -1.67
C VAL A 50 -14.75 3.72 -1.12
N ASP A 51 -15.30 2.54 -1.39
CA ASP A 51 -14.75 1.26 -0.92
C ASP A 51 -13.38 0.96 -1.55
N SER A 52 -13.17 1.32 -2.81
CA SER A 52 -11.87 1.21 -3.47
C SER A 52 -10.82 2.09 -2.79
N TRP A 53 -11.16 3.34 -2.44
CA TRP A 53 -10.27 4.23 -1.70
C TRP A 53 -9.95 3.69 -0.31
N ARG A 54 -10.98 3.28 0.45
CA ARG A 54 -10.80 2.69 1.79
C ARG A 54 -9.92 1.44 1.75
N SER A 55 -10.10 0.59 0.73
CA SER A 55 -9.26 -0.58 0.49
C SER A 55 -7.82 -0.19 0.21
N ALA A 56 -7.59 0.79 -0.67
CA ALA A 56 -6.26 1.31 -0.96
C ALA A 56 -5.53 1.79 0.31
N VAL A 57 -6.21 2.57 1.18
CA VAL A 57 -5.69 3.05 2.47
C VAL A 57 -5.34 1.90 3.40
N ARG A 58 -6.25 0.93 3.56
CA ARG A 58 -6.05 -0.22 4.43
C ARG A 58 -4.83 -1.04 4.02
N TYR A 59 -4.73 -1.41 2.75
CA TYR A 59 -3.60 -2.19 2.23
C TYR A 59 -2.31 -1.38 2.23
N HIS A 60 -2.35 -0.07 2.01
CA HIS A 60 -1.19 0.81 2.14
C HIS A 60 -0.64 0.74 3.57
N MET A 61 -1.50 0.97 4.57
CA MET A 61 -1.09 1.02 5.98
C MET A 61 -0.56 -0.33 6.49
N PHE A 62 -1.21 -1.45 6.17
CA PHE A 62 -0.72 -2.77 6.59
C PHE A 62 0.68 -3.07 6.04
N HIS A 63 0.96 -2.69 4.80
CA HIS A 63 2.25 -2.97 4.18
C HIS A 63 3.31 -1.92 4.55
N ALA A 64 2.93 -0.68 4.85
CA ALA A 64 3.83 0.29 5.47
C ALA A 64 4.34 -0.23 6.82
N ILE A 65 3.44 -0.76 7.67
CA ILE A 65 3.80 -1.41 8.93
C ILE A 65 4.67 -2.65 8.67
N GLY A 66 4.30 -3.48 7.69
CA GLY A 66 5.11 -4.63 7.27
C GLY A 66 6.56 -4.25 6.90
N ILE A 67 6.75 -3.13 6.19
CA ILE A 67 8.08 -2.61 5.83
C ILE A 67 8.86 -2.14 7.07
N ILE A 68 8.20 -1.48 8.03
CA ILE A 68 8.82 -1.11 9.32
C ILE A 68 9.30 -2.38 10.05
N LEU A 69 8.45 -3.41 10.12
CA LEU A 69 8.78 -4.70 10.75
C LEU A 69 9.94 -5.40 10.05
N VAL A 70 10.00 -5.38 8.72
CA VAL A 70 11.15 -5.87 7.94
C VAL A 70 12.43 -5.12 8.31
N GLY A 71 12.35 -3.81 8.49
CA GLY A 71 13.48 -2.98 8.91
C GLY A 71 14.02 -3.32 10.29
N PHE A 72 13.12 -3.57 11.26
CA PHE A 72 13.51 -4.10 12.58
C PHE A 72 14.04 -5.54 12.49
N GLY A 73 13.43 -6.40 11.68
CA GLY A 73 13.92 -7.75 11.45
C GLY A 73 15.34 -7.77 10.90
N ALA A 74 15.69 -6.80 10.06
CA ALA A 74 17.04 -6.64 9.51
C ALA A 74 18.10 -6.19 10.53
N THR A 75 17.72 -5.84 11.77
CA THR A 75 18.68 -5.64 12.87
C THR A 75 18.99 -6.93 13.61
N GLN A 76 18.16 -7.97 13.47
CA GLN A 76 18.28 -9.25 14.18
C GLN A 76 18.75 -10.38 13.26
N TRP A 77 18.27 -10.40 12.02
CA TRP A 77 18.50 -11.47 11.06
C TRP A 77 19.26 -10.97 9.82
N CYS A 78 20.26 -11.74 9.40
CA CYS A 78 21.00 -11.47 8.18
C CYS A 78 20.51 -12.37 7.05
N SER A 79 19.44 -11.93 6.38
CA SER A 79 18.78 -12.69 5.31
C SER A 79 18.44 -11.80 4.11
N ARG A 80 18.84 -12.22 2.90
CA ARG A 80 18.45 -11.53 1.64
C ARG A 80 16.94 -11.46 1.46
N TRP A 81 16.20 -12.36 2.09
CA TRP A 81 14.74 -12.43 2.01
C TRP A 81 14.05 -11.27 2.70
N LEU A 82 14.70 -10.59 3.66
CA LEU A 82 14.19 -9.35 4.25
C LEU A 82 14.16 -8.22 3.20
N THR A 83 15.23 -8.07 2.43
CA THR A 83 15.26 -7.08 1.33
C THR A 83 14.22 -7.41 0.27
N ILE A 84 14.04 -8.69 -0.07
CA ILE A 84 13.01 -9.12 -1.01
C ILE A 84 11.61 -8.80 -0.47
N ALA A 85 11.33 -9.09 0.81
CA ALA A 85 10.06 -8.79 1.44
C ALA A 85 9.74 -7.28 1.43
N GLY A 86 10.69 -6.44 1.87
CA GLY A 86 10.54 -4.99 1.85
C GLY A 86 10.27 -4.43 0.45
N SER A 87 11.01 -4.92 -0.56
CA SER A 87 10.80 -4.53 -1.96
C SER A 87 9.44 -4.97 -2.49
N LEU A 88 8.99 -6.18 -2.16
CA LEU A 88 7.69 -6.71 -2.58
C LEU A 88 6.54 -5.93 -1.95
N PHE A 89 6.64 -5.59 -0.67
CA PHE A 89 5.66 -4.72 -0.01
C PHE A 89 5.60 -3.34 -0.64
N LEU A 90 6.76 -2.69 -0.87
CA LEU A 90 6.81 -1.36 -1.48
C LEU A 90 6.21 -1.38 -2.89
N THR A 91 6.59 -2.36 -3.71
CA THR A 91 6.05 -2.56 -5.07
C THR A 91 4.55 -2.80 -5.02
N GLY A 92 4.10 -3.66 -4.08
CA GLY A 92 2.68 -3.91 -3.83
C GLY A 92 1.91 -2.64 -3.50
N VAL A 93 2.40 -1.82 -2.57
CA VAL A 93 1.75 -0.53 -2.19
C VAL A 93 1.61 0.39 -3.40
N ILE A 94 2.65 0.51 -4.23
CA ILE A 94 2.63 1.37 -5.42
C ILE A 94 1.62 0.84 -6.46
N LEU A 95 1.68 -0.46 -6.78
CA LEU A 95 0.84 -1.04 -7.84
C LEU A 95 -0.60 -1.29 -7.41
N PHE A 96 -0.85 -1.70 -6.18
CA PHE A 96 -2.20 -1.96 -5.67
C PHE A 96 -2.83 -0.66 -5.17
N SER A 97 -2.31 -0.09 -4.07
CA SER A 97 -2.91 1.08 -3.44
C SER A 97 -2.73 2.34 -4.29
N GLY A 98 -1.52 2.56 -4.83
CA GLY A 98 -1.22 3.72 -5.68
C GLY A 98 -2.15 3.83 -6.89
N LEU A 99 -2.35 2.72 -7.61
CA LEU A 99 -3.26 2.71 -8.76
C LEU A 99 -4.73 2.90 -8.37
N LEU A 100 -5.17 2.38 -7.22
CA LEU A 100 -6.53 2.63 -6.73
C LEU A 100 -6.75 4.10 -6.34
N TYR A 101 -5.76 4.78 -5.72
CA TYR A 101 -5.86 6.22 -5.46
C TYR A 101 -5.97 7.02 -6.75
N ILE A 102 -5.15 6.68 -7.76
CA ILE A 102 -5.19 7.34 -9.07
C ILE A 102 -6.54 7.08 -9.74
N TYR A 103 -7.02 5.84 -9.74
CA TYR A 103 -8.30 5.47 -10.31
C TYR A 103 -9.45 6.32 -9.74
N VAL A 104 -9.59 6.31 -8.42
CA VAL A 104 -10.67 7.03 -7.74
C VAL A 104 -10.48 8.54 -7.89
N GLY A 105 -9.25 9.05 -7.73
CA GLY A 105 -8.96 10.46 -7.90
C GLY A 105 -9.29 10.99 -9.30
N LEU A 106 -9.05 10.20 -10.35
CA LEU A 106 -9.45 10.56 -11.71
C LEU A 106 -10.97 10.56 -11.90
N GLN A 107 -11.69 9.58 -11.34
CA GLN A 107 -13.16 9.56 -11.40
C GLN A 107 -13.76 10.77 -10.68
N VAL A 108 -13.28 11.07 -9.49
CA VAL A 108 -13.67 12.24 -8.69
C VAL A 108 -13.35 13.56 -9.43
N ALA A 109 -12.28 13.62 -10.22
CA ALA A 109 -11.94 14.77 -11.05
C ALA A 109 -12.75 14.87 -12.38
N GLY A 110 -13.70 13.96 -12.63
CA GLY A 110 -14.49 13.92 -13.86
C GLY A 110 -13.75 13.31 -15.07
N GLY A 111 -12.66 12.58 -14.83
CA GLY A 111 -11.87 11.91 -15.86
C GLY A 111 -12.47 10.57 -16.34
N GLU A 112 -12.02 10.11 -17.50
CA GLU A 112 -12.51 8.84 -18.08
C GLU A 112 -12.10 7.60 -17.29
N ARG A 113 -12.89 6.54 -17.42
CA ARG A 113 -12.63 5.24 -16.80
C ARG A 113 -11.49 4.51 -17.52
N ILE A 114 -10.37 4.33 -16.83
CA ILE A 114 -9.21 3.62 -17.38
C ILE A 114 -9.36 2.11 -17.12
N SER A 115 -9.72 1.35 -18.16
CA SER A 115 -9.90 -0.11 -18.10
C SER A 115 -8.62 -0.89 -17.78
N ALA A 116 -7.45 -0.36 -18.18
CA ALA A 116 -6.14 -1.00 -17.96
C ALA A 116 -5.76 -1.16 -16.48
N LEU A 117 -6.37 -0.39 -15.57
CA LEU A 117 -6.08 -0.46 -14.13
C LEU A 117 -6.53 -1.79 -13.52
N GLY A 118 -7.56 -2.44 -14.09
CA GLY A 118 -8.10 -3.70 -13.59
C GLY A 118 -7.12 -4.89 -13.66
N ALA A 119 -6.18 -4.88 -14.61
CA ALA A 119 -5.22 -5.96 -14.77
C ALA A 119 -3.97 -5.80 -13.88
N ILE A 120 -3.63 -4.58 -13.48
CA ILE A 120 -2.40 -4.28 -12.75
C ILE A 120 -2.61 -4.42 -11.23
N VAL A 121 -3.80 -4.10 -10.73
CA VAL A 121 -4.15 -4.22 -9.29
C VAL A 121 -3.92 -5.65 -8.76
N PRO A 122 -4.35 -6.74 -9.44
CA PRO A 122 -4.06 -8.12 -9.01
C PRO A 122 -2.56 -8.42 -8.86
N ILE A 123 -1.71 -7.84 -9.72
CA ILE A 123 -0.25 -8.01 -9.66
C ILE A 123 0.30 -7.38 -8.37
N GLY A 124 -0.18 -6.19 -8.00
CA GLY A 124 0.18 -5.56 -6.73
C GLY A 124 -0.23 -6.39 -5.51
N GLY A 125 -1.44 -6.96 -5.53
CA GLY A 125 -1.91 -7.87 -4.48
C GLY A 125 -1.05 -9.14 -4.35
N LEU A 126 -0.65 -9.74 -5.47
CA LEU A 126 0.27 -10.88 -5.46
C LEU A 126 1.65 -10.53 -4.90
N ALA A 127 2.18 -9.34 -5.22
CA ALA A 127 3.44 -8.85 -4.65
C ALA A 127 3.35 -8.70 -3.12
N MET A 128 2.24 -8.16 -2.61
CA MET A 128 1.98 -8.07 -1.17
C MET A 128 1.97 -9.44 -0.48
N ILE A 129 1.27 -10.42 -1.05
CA ILE A 129 1.23 -11.80 -0.53
C ILE A 129 2.64 -12.40 -0.52
N ALA A 130 3.35 -12.30 -1.65
CA ALA A 130 4.72 -12.81 -1.77
C ALA A 130 5.67 -12.14 -0.77
N GLY A 131 5.46 -10.85 -0.46
CA GLY A 131 6.23 -10.11 0.53
C GLY A 131 6.09 -10.71 1.93
N TRP A 132 4.87 -11.06 2.37
CA TRP A 132 4.65 -11.68 3.68
C TRP A 132 5.26 -13.08 3.75
N LEU A 133 5.12 -13.86 2.67
CA LEU A 133 5.75 -15.18 2.57
C LEU A 133 7.28 -15.09 2.61
N ALA A 134 7.87 -14.14 1.89
CA ALA A 134 9.30 -13.87 1.93
C ALA A 134 9.77 -13.43 3.32
N PHE A 135 8.99 -12.59 4.01
CA PHE A 135 9.31 -12.17 5.36
C PHE A 135 9.29 -13.36 6.33
N ALA A 136 8.25 -14.19 6.28
CA ALA A 136 8.17 -15.42 7.08
C ALA A 136 9.35 -16.37 6.79
N TYR A 137 9.71 -16.55 5.51
CA TYR A 137 10.84 -17.38 5.13
C TYR A 137 12.18 -16.83 5.63
N SER A 138 12.32 -15.51 5.71
CA SER A 138 13.55 -14.85 6.17
C SER A 138 13.94 -15.23 7.61
N LEU A 139 12.96 -15.61 8.43
CA LEU A 139 13.15 -16.00 9.84
C LEU A 139 13.87 -17.34 10.01
N ARG A 140 14.02 -18.12 8.93
CA ARG A 140 14.76 -19.40 8.95
C ARG A 140 16.28 -19.22 8.88
N GLY A 141 16.75 -18.01 8.58
CA GLY A 141 18.19 -17.70 8.53
C GLY A 141 18.81 -17.63 9.94
N ALA A 142 20.08 -18.04 10.07
CA ALA A 142 20.82 -17.87 11.31
C ALA A 142 20.84 -16.39 11.75
N GLY A 143 20.79 -16.13 13.06
CA GLY A 143 20.91 -14.80 13.62
C GLY A 143 22.20 -14.12 13.15
N CYS A 144 22.16 -12.82 12.90
CA CYS A 144 23.36 -12.11 12.50
C CYS A 144 24.28 -12.01 13.71
N LYS A 145 25.50 -12.57 13.65
CA LYS A 145 26.53 -12.23 14.62
C LYS A 145 26.82 -10.74 14.44
N ILE A 146 26.52 -9.95 15.46
CA ILE A 146 27.01 -8.58 15.54
C ILE A 146 28.51 -8.72 15.79
N GLU A 147 29.31 -8.65 14.74
CA GLU A 147 30.73 -8.39 14.90
C GLU A 147 30.86 -6.92 15.28
N ASP A 148 31.22 -6.69 16.54
CA ASP A 148 31.55 -5.39 17.11
C ASP A 148 32.59 -4.68 16.21
N GLN A 149 32.19 -3.53 15.66
CA GLN A 149 33.06 -2.53 15.03
C GLN A 149 32.55 -1.15 15.45
#